data_AF-A0AAX4ICD0-F1
#
_entry.id   AF-A0AAX4ICD0-F1
#
_cell.length_a   1.000
_cell.length_b   1.000
_cell.length_c   1.000
_cell.angle_alpha   90.00
_cell.angle_beta   90.00
_cell.angle_gamma   90.00
#
_symmetry.space_group_name_H-M   'P 1'
#
loop_
_entity.id
_entity.type
_entity.pdbx_description
1 polymer ?
#
loop_
_entity_poly.entity_id
_entity_poly.type
_entity_poly.pdbx_seq_one_letter_code
_entity_poly.pdbx_strand_id
1 'polypeptide(L)'
;MEHLHSFYDALPSASPRAWGPAELSIVLPLAIHWAVALMYESFDAFGLFQQYRLLQPDEYRKNKVTKLEVVRGVLVNQAIIVVVGWIGLALEPGLNDQKPGDPFGITQEAVRAITDSKDVAQSPVLTSLAHSILAAARIVAALFVYDTWQYWVHLALHMRWAYSQFASRFCRLINHLLRGREHFDADWRTPGHSERIHIWHHLLNAPWSYAATYVHPFESFLLDALGPAFTCVFVGLTAWERVAVFTLSVLKTLDDHSGYRFPWDPIIFIGGLTGSDIVYHTVHHQSWGVKSNYALWFTFWDRMMGTIYNGPKSLNLTPQFAEFRAVRKIAKTEHVE
;
A
#
# COMPACT_ATOMS: atom_id res chain seq x y z
N MET A 1 -6.38 -37.29 10.19
CA MET A 1 -6.66 -36.51 11.42
C MET A 1 -5.38 -35.93 12.04
N GLU A 2 -4.24 -36.63 12.01
CA GLU A 2 -2.95 -36.11 12.52
C GLU A 2 -2.48 -34.80 11.86
N HIS A 3 -2.63 -34.63 10.53
CA HIS A 3 -2.28 -33.38 9.85
C HIS A 3 -3.12 -32.16 10.27
N LEU A 4 -4.37 -32.37 10.70
CA LEU A 4 -5.24 -31.29 11.19
C LEU A 4 -4.90 -30.90 12.63
N HIS A 5 -4.46 -31.87 13.46
CA HIS A 5 -3.96 -31.61 14.80
C HIS A 5 -2.65 -30.81 14.77
N SER A 6 -1.69 -31.19 13.91
CA SER A 6 -0.46 -30.43 13.72
C SER A 6 -0.71 -28.99 13.26
N PHE A 7 -1.70 -28.77 12.39
CA PHE A 7 -2.10 -27.42 11.98
C PHE A 7 -2.72 -26.64 13.14
N TYR A 8 -3.60 -27.28 13.92
CA TYR A 8 -4.25 -26.66 15.07
C TYR A 8 -3.26 -26.28 16.19
N ASP A 9 -2.26 -27.12 16.44
CA ASP A 9 -1.18 -26.87 17.40
C ASP A 9 -0.17 -25.81 16.91
N ALA A 10 -0.07 -25.62 15.59
CA ALA A 10 0.75 -24.57 14.97
C ALA A 10 0.05 -23.21 14.91
N LEU A 11 -1.28 -23.16 15.08
CA LEU A 11 -1.98 -21.89 15.23
C LEU A 11 -1.58 -21.25 16.57
N PRO A 12 -1.28 -19.94 16.61
CA PRO A 12 -0.95 -19.26 17.85
C PRO A 12 -2.02 -19.52 18.91
N SER A 13 -1.64 -20.16 20.03
CA SER A 13 -2.58 -20.39 21.14
C SER A 13 -3.16 -19.05 21.59
N ALA A 14 -4.47 -18.96 21.78
CA ALA A 14 -5.15 -17.79 22.37
C ALA A 14 -4.83 -17.62 23.87
N SER A 15 -3.67 -18.09 24.33
CA SER A 15 -3.14 -17.73 25.64
C SER A 15 -2.78 -16.25 25.64
N PRO A 16 -2.90 -15.53 26.78
CA PRO A 16 -2.50 -14.13 26.90
C PRO A 16 -0.97 -14.01 26.92
N ARG A 17 -0.29 -14.57 25.92
CA ARG A 17 1.10 -14.25 25.62
C ARG A 17 1.09 -12.92 24.88
N ALA A 18 1.95 -11.99 25.30
CA ALA A 18 2.17 -10.77 24.56
C ALA A 18 2.53 -11.10 23.10
N TRP A 19 1.86 -10.47 22.14
CA TRP A 19 2.12 -10.65 20.71
C TRP A 19 3.58 -10.37 20.40
N GLY A 20 4.22 -11.30 19.68
CA GLY A 20 5.57 -11.14 19.17
C GLY A 20 5.60 -10.27 17.90
N PRO A 21 6.79 -10.00 17.34
CA PRO A 21 6.91 -9.11 16.20
C PRO A 21 6.26 -9.68 14.93
N ALA A 22 6.16 -11.01 14.81
CA ALA A 22 5.50 -11.65 13.68
C ALA A 22 3.99 -11.37 13.72
N GLU A 23 3.37 -11.56 14.88
CA GLU A 23 1.98 -11.22 15.15
C GLU A 23 1.73 -9.71 14.95
N LEU A 24 2.63 -8.87 15.49
CA LEU A 24 2.57 -7.41 15.34
C LEU A 24 2.61 -6.98 13.87
N SER A 25 3.34 -7.70 13.00
CA SER A 25 3.38 -7.36 11.57
C SER A 25 2.02 -7.48 10.89
N ILE A 26 1.09 -8.28 11.42
CA ILE A 26 -0.27 -8.39 10.89
C ILE A 26 -1.18 -7.34 11.53
N VAL A 27 -1.19 -7.26 12.86
CA VAL A 27 -2.22 -6.49 13.59
C VAL A 27 -1.91 -5.00 13.73
N LEU A 28 -0.63 -4.62 13.83
CA LEU A 28 -0.24 -3.23 14.04
C LEU A 28 -0.58 -2.33 12.83
N PRO A 29 -0.30 -2.72 11.57
CA PRO A 29 -0.69 -1.91 10.42
C PRO A 29 -2.20 -1.66 10.35
N LEU A 30 -3.04 -2.64 10.74
CA LEU A 30 -4.49 -2.48 10.79
C LEU A 30 -4.93 -1.49 11.90
N ALA A 31 -4.30 -1.56 13.07
CA ALA A 31 -4.56 -0.60 14.14
C ALA A 31 -4.16 0.83 13.72
N ILE A 32 -3.00 0.96 13.07
CA ILE A 32 -2.51 2.24 12.54
C ILE A 32 -3.43 2.78 11.45
N HIS A 33 -3.96 1.91 10.56
CA HIS A 33 -4.95 2.28 9.54
C HIS A 33 -6.11 3.07 10.16
N TRP A 34 -6.75 2.50 11.17
CA TRP A 34 -7.90 3.14 11.80
C TRP A 34 -7.51 4.34 12.65
N ALA A 35 -6.39 4.29 13.38
CA ALA A 35 -5.94 5.42 14.19
C ALA A 35 -5.67 6.67 13.33
N VAL A 36 -4.92 6.51 12.23
CA VAL A 36 -4.59 7.60 11.32
C VAL A 36 -5.81 8.05 10.51
N ALA A 37 -6.64 7.12 10.05
CA ALA A 37 -7.84 7.52 9.32
C ALA A 37 -8.86 8.27 10.19
N LEU A 38 -9.02 7.86 11.46
CA LEU A 38 -9.85 8.59 12.42
C LEU A 38 -9.25 9.96 12.77
N MET A 39 -7.92 10.08 12.82
CA MET A 39 -7.26 11.38 12.95
C MET A 39 -7.65 12.32 11.80
N TYR A 40 -7.50 11.91 10.53
CA TYR A 40 -7.91 12.75 9.40
C TYR A 40 -9.42 13.02 9.35
N GLU A 41 -10.26 12.04 9.70
CA GLU A 41 -11.71 12.25 9.80
C GLU A 41 -12.05 13.26 10.91
N SER A 42 -11.31 13.28 12.02
CA SER A 42 -11.47 14.29 13.07
C SER A 42 -11.14 15.70 12.56
N PHE A 43 -10.16 15.83 11.67
CA PHE A 43 -9.84 17.13 11.06
C PHE A 43 -11.01 17.67 10.26
N ASP A 44 -11.67 16.80 9.48
CA ASP A 44 -12.87 17.17 8.72
C ASP A 44 -14.07 17.45 9.65
N ALA A 45 -14.29 16.62 10.66
CA ALA A 45 -15.43 16.74 11.57
C ALA A 45 -15.40 18.00 12.43
N PHE A 46 -14.20 18.43 12.86
CA PHE A 46 -14.00 19.60 13.72
C PHE A 46 -13.47 20.82 12.98
N GLY A 47 -13.28 20.75 11.66
CA GLY A 47 -12.73 21.85 10.86
C GLY A 47 -11.28 22.21 11.21
N LEU A 48 -10.49 21.24 11.67
CA LEU A 48 -9.07 21.45 11.98
C LEU A 48 -8.25 21.41 10.71
N PHE A 49 -7.12 22.12 10.69
CA PHE A 49 -6.09 22.01 9.65
C PHE A 49 -6.57 22.23 8.19
N GLN A 50 -7.69 22.92 7.98
CA GLN A 50 -8.29 23.14 6.66
C GLN A 50 -7.38 23.90 5.69
N GLN A 51 -6.42 24.67 6.21
CA GLN A 51 -5.37 25.31 5.41
C GLN A 51 -4.47 24.31 4.66
N TYR A 52 -4.45 23.04 5.08
CA TYR A 52 -3.69 21.96 4.44
C TYR A 52 -4.57 21.06 3.55
N ARG A 53 -5.85 21.39 3.34
CA ARG A 53 -6.75 20.63 2.47
C ARG A 53 -6.36 20.83 1.01
N LEU A 54 -6.07 19.75 0.30
CA LEU A 54 -5.53 19.79 -1.07
C LEU A 54 -6.60 20.19 -2.10
N LEU A 55 -7.71 19.44 -2.11
CA LEU A 55 -8.81 19.62 -3.06
C LEU A 55 -9.90 20.52 -2.51
N GLN A 56 -10.59 21.22 -3.41
CA GLN A 56 -11.80 21.97 -3.06
C GLN A 56 -12.90 21.04 -2.51
N PRO A 57 -13.76 21.52 -1.59
CA PRO A 57 -14.78 20.68 -0.94
C PRO A 57 -15.79 20.02 -1.91
N ASP A 58 -16.03 20.59 -3.09
CA ASP A 58 -16.94 20.03 -4.10
C ASP A 58 -16.40 18.76 -4.76
N GLU A 59 -15.07 18.55 -4.78
CA GLU A 59 -14.46 17.33 -5.31
C GLU A 59 -14.90 16.08 -4.53
N TYR A 60 -15.07 16.19 -3.21
CA TYR A 60 -15.53 15.09 -2.35
C TYR A 60 -16.98 14.68 -2.60
N ARG A 61 -17.80 15.56 -3.20
CA ARG A 61 -19.18 15.25 -3.59
C ARG A 61 -19.25 14.41 -4.87
N LYS A 62 -18.14 14.28 -5.59
CA LYS A 62 -18.04 13.46 -6.81
C LYS A 62 -17.82 11.97 -6.51
N ASN A 63 -17.57 11.62 -5.25
CA ASN A 63 -17.51 10.23 -4.81
C ASN A 63 -18.85 9.54 -5.04
N LYS A 64 -18.81 8.36 -5.67
CA LYS A 64 -19.98 7.57 -6.06
C LYS A 64 -20.38 6.51 -5.02
N VAL A 65 -19.65 6.43 -3.92
CA VAL A 65 -19.88 5.49 -2.81
C VAL A 65 -20.08 6.25 -1.50
N THR A 66 -20.88 5.65 -0.62
CA THR A 66 -21.10 6.20 0.72
C THR A 66 -19.97 5.81 1.68
N LYS A 67 -19.75 6.60 2.74
CA LYS A 67 -18.77 6.29 3.78
C LYS A 67 -18.98 4.90 4.39
N LEU A 68 -20.24 4.50 4.61
CA LEU A 68 -20.56 3.19 5.19
C LEU A 68 -20.21 2.02 4.27
N GLU A 69 -20.43 2.16 2.95
CA GLU A 69 -20.00 1.14 1.98
C GLU A 69 -18.48 0.98 2.00
N VAL A 70 -17.76 2.11 2.05
CA VAL A 70 -16.30 2.12 2.16
C VAL A 70 -15.83 1.38 3.42
N VAL A 71 -16.36 1.73 4.59
CA VAL A 71 -16.01 1.09 5.86
C VAL A 71 -16.26 -0.43 5.82
N ARG A 72 -17.40 -0.86 5.27
CA ARG A 72 -17.72 -2.30 5.13
C ARG A 72 -16.73 -3.01 4.21
N GLY A 73 -16.41 -2.43 3.05
CA GLY A 73 -15.44 -3.02 2.12
C GLY A 73 -14.05 -3.13 2.73
N VAL A 74 -13.58 -2.10 3.42
CA VAL A 74 -12.28 -2.09 4.11
C VAL A 74 -12.22 -3.17 5.19
N LEU A 75 -13.27 -3.33 5.99
CA LEU A 75 -13.32 -4.38 7.02
C LEU A 75 -13.28 -5.79 6.42
N VAL A 76 -13.93 -6.02 5.27
CA VAL A 76 -13.86 -7.29 4.56
C VAL A 76 -12.43 -7.55 4.05
N ASN A 77 -11.80 -6.55 3.45
CA ASN A 77 -10.42 -6.66 2.96
C ASN A 77 -9.43 -6.92 4.11
N GLN A 78 -9.56 -6.19 5.22
CA GLN A 78 -8.74 -6.41 6.42
C GLN A 78 -8.94 -7.80 7.03
N ALA A 79 -10.18 -8.34 7.04
CA ALA A 79 -10.42 -9.70 7.49
C ALA A 79 -9.68 -10.73 6.62
N ILE A 80 -9.67 -10.54 5.30
CA ILE A 80 -8.91 -11.39 4.36
C ILE A 80 -7.41 -11.30 4.65
N ILE A 81 -6.87 -10.09 4.81
CA ILE A 81 -5.45 -9.87 5.10
C ILE A 81 -5.05 -10.56 6.41
N VAL A 82 -5.87 -10.45 7.46
CA VAL A 82 -5.60 -11.11 8.76
C VAL A 82 -5.60 -12.63 8.60
N VAL A 83 -6.59 -13.20 7.91
CA VAL A 83 -6.66 -14.65 7.69
C VAL A 83 -5.46 -15.14 6.88
N VAL A 84 -5.13 -14.47 5.77
CA VAL A 84 -3.99 -14.85 4.93
C VAL A 84 -2.67 -14.67 5.68
N GLY A 85 -2.53 -13.59 6.45
CA GLY A 85 -1.35 -13.34 7.29
C GLY A 85 -1.14 -14.45 8.31
N TRP A 86 -2.19 -14.86 9.03
CA TRP A 86 -2.08 -15.96 9.99
C TRP A 86 -1.78 -17.30 9.35
N ILE A 87 -2.40 -17.60 8.20
CA ILE A 87 -2.07 -18.79 7.43
C ILE A 87 -0.60 -18.75 6.99
N GLY A 88 -0.11 -17.59 6.51
CA GLY A 88 1.29 -17.41 6.13
C GLY A 88 2.25 -17.70 7.29
N LEU A 89 1.97 -17.15 8.47
CA LEU A 89 2.77 -17.43 9.68
C LEU A 89 2.70 -18.90 10.12
N ALA A 90 1.56 -19.57 9.94
CA ALA A 90 1.43 -20.99 10.28
C ALA A 90 2.16 -21.92 9.29
N LEU A 91 2.22 -21.54 8.00
CA LEU A 91 2.79 -22.37 6.94
C LEU A 91 4.29 -22.16 6.71
N GLU A 92 4.80 -20.96 6.99
CA GLU A 92 6.20 -20.60 6.72
C GLU A 92 6.92 -20.27 8.04
N PRO A 93 7.61 -21.25 8.67
CA PRO A 93 8.37 -21.03 9.90
C PRO A 93 9.38 -19.89 9.79
N GLY A 94 9.93 -19.65 8.59
CA GLY A 94 10.82 -18.52 8.31
C GLY A 94 10.16 -17.14 8.49
N LEU A 95 8.83 -17.04 8.38
CA LEU A 95 8.09 -15.84 8.75
C LEU A 95 7.88 -15.72 10.26
N ASN A 96 7.91 -16.80 11.05
CA ASN A 96 7.86 -16.71 12.51
C ASN A 96 9.21 -16.35 13.14
N ASP A 97 10.31 -16.56 12.42
CA ASP A 97 11.64 -16.32 12.94
C ASP A 97 11.98 -14.82 13.02
N GLN A 98 12.71 -14.45 14.09
CA GLN A 98 13.31 -13.13 14.23
C GLN A 98 14.57 -12.95 13.38
N LYS A 99 15.11 -14.05 12.83
CA LYS A 99 16.28 -14.00 11.95
C LYS A 99 15.82 -13.71 10.51
N PRO A 100 16.62 -13.00 9.71
CA PRO A 100 16.33 -12.83 8.30
C PRO A 100 16.24 -14.20 7.63
N GLY A 101 15.09 -14.54 7.05
CA GLY A 101 15.00 -15.68 6.15
C GLY A 101 15.74 -15.31 4.89
N ASP A 102 16.90 -15.91 4.58
CA ASP A 102 17.75 -15.48 3.48
C ASP A 102 17.80 -16.55 2.38
N PRO A 103 16.71 -16.74 1.61
CA PRO A 103 16.62 -17.85 0.66
C PRO A 103 17.68 -17.77 -0.46
N PHE A 104 18.30 -16.60 -0.65
CA PHE A 104 19.33 -16.37 -1.66
C PHE A 104 20.74 -16.16 -1.07
N GLY A 105 20.93 -16.21 0.26
CA GLY A 105 22.24 -16.03 0.91
C GLY A 105 22.80 -14.60 0.89
N ILE A 106 22.15 -13.67 0.19
CA ILE A 106 22.65 -12.32 -0.08
C ILE A 106 22.77 -11.50 1.21
N THR A 107 21.83 -11.68 2.13
CA THR A 107 21.69 -10.76 3.27
C THR A 107 22.51 -11.20 4.48
N GLN A 108 22.63 -12.50 4.75
CA GLN A 108 23.50 -13.02 5.79
C GLN A 108 24.98 -12.91 5.40
N GLU A 109 25.32 -13.10 4.13
CA GLU A 109 26.69 -12.91 3.66
C GLU A 109 27.13 -11.45 3.74
N ALA A 110 26.27 -10.50 3.35
CA ALA A 110 26.55 -9.07 3.48
C ALA A 110 26.71 -8.64 4.94
N VAL A 111 25.87 -9.16 5.85
CA VAL A 111 26.00 -8.90 7.29
C VAL A 111 27.35 -9.41 7.79
N ARG A 112 27.67 -10.69 7.55
CA ARG A 112 28.93 -11.31 7.99
C ARG A 112 30.15 -10.59 7.44
N ALA A 113 30.14 -10.23 6.16
CA ALA A 113 31.26 -9.53 5.54
C ALA A 113 31.58 -8.19 6.21
N ILE A 114 30.57 -7.49 6.76
CA ILE A 114 30.74 -6.21 7.45
C ILE A 114 31.06 -6.42 8.93
N THR A 115 30.29 -7.29 9.62
CA THR A 115 30.41 -7.49 11.06
C THR A 115 31.66 -8.28 11.46
N ASP A 116 32.17 -9.15 10.60
CA ASP A 116 33.33 -10.00 10.90
C ASP A 116 34.66 -9.29 10.62
N SER A 117 34.63 -8.03 10.15
CA SER A 117 35.84 -7.21 10.10
C SER A 117 36.37 -6.99 11.52
N LYS A 118 37.68 -7.19 11.72
CA LYS A 118 38.30 -7.15 13.06
C LYS A 118 37.99 -5.87 13.83
N ASP A 119 37.91 -4.73 13.14
CA ASP A 119 37.65 -3.42 13.74
C ASP A 119 36.19 -3.24 14.17
N VAL A 120 35.23 -3.79 13.42
CA VAL A 120 33.80 -3.73 13.75
C VAL A 120 33.47 -4.73 14.86
N ALA A 121 33.98 -5.96 14.76
CA ALA A 121 33.72 -7.04 15.71
C ALA A 121 34.18 -6.72 17.14
N GLN A 122 35.23 -5.90 17.29
CA GLN A 122 35.77 -5.51 18.60
C GLN A 122 35.04 -4.32 19.23
N SER A 123 34.20 -3.60 18.48
CA SER A 123 33.48 -2.42 18.96
C SER A 123 31.96 -2.66 18.96
N PRO A 124 31.33 -2.72 20.15
CA PRO A 124 29.87 -2.87 20.25
C PRO A 124 29.09 -1.75 19.54
N VAL A 125 29.66 -0.54 19.53
CA VAL A 125 29.06 0.63 18.86
C VAL A 125 29.10 0.46 17.34
N LEU A 126 30.26 0.11 16.78
CA LEU A 126 30.38 -0.10 15.33
C LEU A 126 29.54 -1.30 14.87
N THR A 127 29.48 -2.35 15.68
CA THR A 127 28.62 -3.51 15.42
C THR A 127 27.15 -3.09 15.39
N SER A 128 26.66 -2.35 16.39
CA SER A 128 25.26 -1.87 16.42
C SER A 128 24.93 -0.95 15.25
N LEU A 129 25.84 -0.05 14.90
CA LEU A 129 25.69 0.84 13.76
C LEU A 129 25.62 0.06 12.44
N ALA A 130 26.48 -0.94 12.25
CA ALA A 130 26.47 -1.79 11.06
C ALA A 130 25.13 -2.53 10.90
N HIS A 131 24.62 -3.14 11.98
CA HIS A 131 23.31 -3.80 11.98
C HIS A 131 22.17 -2.82 11.65
N SER A 132 22.21 -1.59 12.19
CA SER A 132 21.20 -0.57 11.93
C SER A 132 21.21 -0.10 10.47
N ILE A 133 22.39 0.10 9.89
CA ILE A 133 22.54 0.47 8.47
C ILE A 133 22.01 -0.65 7.57
N LEU A 134 22.34 -1.90 7.89
CA LEU A 134 21.87 -3.05 7.13
C LEU A 134 20.35 -3.23 7.20
N ALA A 135 19.75 -3.07 8.39
CA ALA A 135 18.30 -3.08 8.55
C ALA A 135 17.63 -1.96 7.73
N ALA A 136 18.19 -0.73 7.77
CA ALA A 136 17.68 0.38 6.97
C ALA A 136 17.77 0.09 5.46
N ALA A 137 18.91 -0.44 4.99
CA ALA A 137 19.11 -0.81 3.59
C ALA A 137 18.11 -1.88 3.13
N ARG A 138 17.84 -2.88 3.98
CA ARG A 138 16.85 -3.94 3.72
C ARG A 138 15.42 -3.41 3.70
N ILE A 139 15.07 -2.48 4.58
CA ILE A 139 13.76 -1.80 4.55
C ILE A 139 13.62 -1.02 3.23
N VAL A 140 14.62 -0.26 2.81
CA VAL A 140 14.59 0.47 1.52
C VAL A 140 14.47 -0.48 0.34
N ALA A 141 15.24 -1.58 0.33
CA ALA A 141 15.14 -2.61 -0.71
C ALA A 141 13.74 -3.24 -0.74
N ALA A 142 13.15 -3.52 0.43
CA ALA A 142 11.79 -4.03 0.52
C ALA A 142 10.74 -3.04 0.03
N LEU A 143 10.87 -1.74 0.33
CA LEU A 143 9.98 -0.72 -0.23
C LEU A 143 10.07 -0.69 -1.76
N PHE A 144 11.27 -0.83 -2.34
CA PHE A 144 11.45 -0.87 -3.79
C PHE A 144 10.88 -2.15 -4.45
N VAL A 145 11.11 -3.31 -3.84
CA VAL A 145 10.55 -4.59 -4.31
C VAL A 145 9.02 -4.57 -4.20
N TYR A 146 8.49 -4.08 -3.08
CA TYR A 146 7.07 -3.93 -2.87
C TYR A 146 6.46 -2.94 -3.87
N ASP A 147 7.08 -1.78 -4.07
CA ASP A 147 6.64 -0.78 -5.07
C ASP A 147 6.66 -1.33 -6.49
N THR A 148 7.64 -2.16 -6.82
CA THR A 148 7.70 -2.86 -8.11
C THR A 148 6.51 -3.79 -8.28
N TRP A 149 6.19 -4.60 -7.26
CA TRP A 149 5.01 -5.45 -7.28
C TRP A 149 3.71 -4.62 -7.42
N GLN A 150 3.56 -3.59 -6.59
CA GLN A 150 2.42 -2.69 -6.60
C GLN A 150 2.24 -2.07 -7.98
N TYR A 151 3.29 -1.49 -8.58
CA TYR A 151 3.23 -0.86 -9.89
C TYR A 151 2.71 -1.82 -10.97
N TRP A 152 3.30 -3.00 -11.10
CA TRP A 152 2.95 -3.92 -12.19
C TRP A 152 1.56 -4.52 -12.02
N VAL A 153 1.16 -4.87 -10.79
CA VAL A 153 -0.19 -5.35 -10.52
C VAL A 153 -1.20 -4.22 -10.74
N HIS A 154 -0.92 -3.00 -10.26
CA HIS A 154 -1.77 -1.83 -10.44
C HIS A 154 -1.95 -1.51 -11.93
N LEU A 155 -0.87 -1.45 -12.70
CA LEU A 155 -0.90 -1.28 -14.15
C LEU A 155 -1.75 -2.37 -14.82
N ALA A 156 -1.55 -3.64 -14.45
CA ALA A 156 -2.31 -4.77 -15.00
C ALA A 156 -3.80 -4.69 -14.68
N LEU A 157 -4.17 -4.19 -13.48
CA LEU A 157 -5.56 -3.95 -13.08
C LEU A 157 -6.24 -2.86 -13.94
N HIS A 158 -5.47 -1.93 -14.51
CA HIS A 158 -5.97 -0.94 -15.48
C HIS A 158 -5.93 -1.42 -16.94
N MET A 159 -5.34 -2.58 -17.24
CA MET A 159 -5.28 -3.14 -18.59
C MET A 159 -6.44 -4.08 -18.88
N ARG A 160 -7.05 -4.00 -20.08
CA ARG A 160 -8.28 -4.69 -20.53
C ARG A 160 -8.30 -6.24 -20.52
N TRP A 161 -7.17 -6.91 -20.33
CA TRP A 161 -7.02 -8.34 -20.65
C TRP A 161 -6.72 -9.26 -19.46
N ALA A 162 -6.34 -8.72 -18.30
CA ALA A 162 -5.68 -9.51 -17.25
C ALA A 162 -6.56 -10.47 -16.42
N TYR A 163 -7.88 -10.58 -16.65
CA TYR A 163 -8.78 -11.03 -15.57
C TYR A 163 -9.99 -11.91 -15.92
N SER A 164 -10.19 -12.33 -17.16
CA SER A 164 -11.50 -12.90 -17.57
C SER A 164 -11.81 -14.31 -17.03
N GLN A 165 -10.89 -15.02 -16.36
CA GLN A 165 -11.09 -16.46 -16.06
C GLN A 165 -11.07 -16.87 -14.58
N PHE A 166 -10.45 -16.13 -13.66
CA PHE A 166 -10.20 -16.62 -12.28
C PHE A 166 -11.09 -15.99 -11.19
N ALA A 167 -11.59 -14.76 -11.38
CA ALA A 167 -12.31 -14.01 -10.32
C ALA A 167 -13.75 -14.52 -10.03
N SER A 168 -14.38 -15.26 -10.95
CA SER A 168 -15.85 -15.42 -10.97
C SER A 168 -16.48 -16.17 -9.78
N ARG A 169 -15.75 -17.05 -9.08
CA ARG A 169 -16.31 -17.85 -7.97
C ARG A 169 -16.18 -17.18 -6.61
N PHE A 170 -15.04 -16.53 -6.35
CA PHE A 170 -14.77 -15.79 -5.12
C PHE A 170 -15.62 -14.51 -5.02
N CYS A 171 -15.79 -13.77 -6.13
CA CYS A 171 -16.59 -12.55 -6.19
C CYS A 171 -18.06 -12.75 -5.77
N ARG A 172 -18.68 -13.88 -6.14
CA ARG A 172 -20.10 -14.16 -5.84
C ARG A 172 -20.39 -14.27 -4.35
N LEU A 173 -19.44 -14.83 -3.58
CA LEU A 173 -19.58 -14.97 -2.13
C LEU A 173 -19.51 -13.60 -1.44
N ILE A 174 -18.60 -12.73 -1.91
CA ILE A 174 -18.38 -11.41 -1.31
C ILE A 174 -19.51 -10.44 -1.65
N ASN A 175 -20.01 -10.46 -2.89
CA ASN A 175 -21.20 -9.67 -3.27
C ASN A 175 -22.40 -9.97 -2.37
N HIS A 176 -22.53 -11.21 -1.90
CA HIS A 176 -23.59 -11.60 -0.96
C HIS A 176 -23.40 -10.99 0.44
N LEU A 177 -22.15 -10.86 0.90
CA LEU A 177 -21.81 -10.29 2.21
C LEU A 177 -21.95 -8.75 2.24
N LEU A 178 -21.70 -8.06 1.12
CA LEU A 178 -21.72 -6.60 1.05
C LEU A 178 -23.12 -5.97 0.82
N ARG A 179 -24.18 -6.78 0.66
CA ARG A 179 -25.60 -6.40 0.44
C ARG A 179 -25.86 -5.29 -0.61
N GLY A 180 -26.31 -5.70 -1.79
CA GLY A 180 -27.61 -5.25 -2.34
C GLY A 180 -27.73 -3.90 -3.07
N ARG A 181 -26.85 -3.57 -4.02
CA ARG A 181 -27.20 -2.64 -5.12
C ARG A 181 -26.64 -3.12 -6.46
N GLU A 182 -27.37 -2.84 -7.53
CA GLU A 182 -27.17 -3.27 -8.93
C GLU A 182 -25.78 -2.95 -9.54
N HIS A 183 -24.89 -2.26 -8.83
CA HIS A 183 -23.50 -2.05 -9.24
C HIS A 183 -22.66 -3.34 -9.22
N PHE A 184 -23.16 -4.39 -8.55
CA PHE A 184 -22.47 -5.66 -8.37
C PHE A 184 -22.99 -6.80 -9.27
N ASP A 185 -24.11 -6.60 -9.98
CA ASP A 185 -24.82 -7.61 -10.81
C ASP A 185 -24.48 -7.51 -12.31
N ALA A 186 -23.25 -7.10 -12.65
CA ALA A 186 -22.83 -7.08 -14.04
C ALA A 186 -22.45 -8.51 -14.48
N ASP A 187 -23.16 -9.02 -15.51
CA ASP A 187 -22.88 -10.29 -16.16
C ASP A 187 -21.40 -10.39 -16.58
N TRP A 188 -20.64 -11.19 -15.83
CA TRP A 188 -19.20 -11.43 -15.97
C TRP A 188 -18.80 -11.99 -17.34
N ARG A 189 -19.77 -12.35 -18.18
CA ARG A 189 -19.56 -12.87 -19.55
C ARG A 189 -19.37 -11.80 -20.61
N THR A 190 -19.55 -10.51 -20.30
CA THR A 190 -19.29 -9.42 -21.28
C THR A 190 -17.78 -9.13 -21.45
N PRO A 191 -17.25 -8.91 -22.66
CA PRO A 191 -15.85 -8.50 -22.85
C PRO A 191 -15.54 -7.14 -22.18
N GLY A 192 -14.40 -7.01 -21.47
CA GLY A 192 -13.93 -5.74 -20.87
C GLY A 192 -13.83 -5.67 -19.33
N HIS A 193 -13.84 -6.79 -18.62
CA HIS A 193 -14.01 -6.83 -17.15
C HIS A 193 -12.81 -6.43 -16.27
N SER A 194 -11.57 -6.44 -16.76
CA SER A 194 -10.44 -6.02 -15.92
C SER A 194 -10.51 -4.52 -15.58
N GLU A 195 -11.13 -3.70 -16.44
CA GLU A 195 -11.45 -2.29 -16.16
C GLU A 195 -12.50 -2.12 -15.02
N ARG A 196 -13.05 -3.20 -14.42
CA ARG A 196 -14.15 -3.15 -13.45
C ARG A 196 -13.81 -3.53 -12.00
N ILE A 197 -12.57 -3.93 -11.70
CA ILE A 197 -12.19 -4.39 -10.35
C ILE A 197 -11.58 -3.24 -9.56
N HIS A 198 -10.53 -2.63 -10.11
CA HIS A 198 -9.93 -1.44 -9.54
C HIS A 198 -10.83 -0.19 -9.71
N ILE A 199 -11.88 -0.26 -10.55
CA ILE A 199 -12.88 0.82 -10.64
C ILE A 199 -13.58 1.08 -9.31
N TRP A 200 -13.69 0.09 -8.41
CA TRP A 200 -14.31 0.27 -7.08
C TRP A 200 -13.57 1.31 -6.27
N HIS A 201 -12.24 1.27 -6.36
CA HIS A 201 -11.35 2.25 -5.75
C HIS A 201 -11.57 3.64 -6.37
N HIS A 202 -11.64 3.71 -7.70
CA HIS A 202 -11.91 4.94 -8.46
C HIS A 202 -13.36 5.44 -8.42
N LEU A 203 -14.27 4.77 -7.71
CA LEU A 203 -15.55 5.37 -7.35
C LEU A 203 -15.35 6.55 -6.39
N LEU A 204 -14.17 6.68 -5.80
CA LEU A 204 -13.72 7.78 -4.97
C LEU A 204 -12.87 8.76 -5.80
N ASN A 205 -13.47 9.80 -6.36
CA ASN A 205 -12.71 10.82 -7.10
C ASN A 205 -11.82 11.67 -6.18
N ALA A 206 -12.25 11.86 -4.93
CA ALA A 206 -11.48 12.50 -3.87
C ALA A 206 -11.56 11.57 -2.65
N PRO A 207 -10.59 10.66 -2.49
CA PRO A 207 -10.68 9.62 -1.48
C PRO A 207 -10.63 10.16 -0.06
N TRP A 208 -11.15 9.37 0.87
CA TRP A 208 -10.97 9.55 2.30
C TRP A 208 -9.82 8.64 2.77
N SER A 209 -9.09 9.03 3.82
CA SER A 209 -7.95 8.26 4.29
C SER A 209 -8.30 6.79 4.61
N TYR A 210 -9.41 6.53 5.31
CA TYR A 210 -9.85 5.15 5.60
C TYR A 210 -10.19 4.34 4.35
N ALA A 211 -10.41 4.98 3.20
CA ALA A 211 -10.72 4.34 1.93
C ALA A 211 -9.47 3.87 1.17
N ALA A 212 -8.26 4.06 1.73
CA ALA A 212 -6.98 3.64 1.17
C ALA A 212 -6.96 2.17 0.69
N THR A 213 -7.66 1.28 1.40
CA THR A 213 -7.77 -0.15 1.07
C THR A 213 -9.20 -0.53 0.66
N TYR A 214 -10.03 0.44 0.29
CA TYR A 214 -11.33 0.19 -0.32
C TYR A 214 -11.15 -0.16 -1.79
N VAL A 215 -10.83 -1.43 -2.01
CA VAL A 215 -10.62 -2.04 -3.31
C VAL A 215 -11.45 -3.31 -3.41
N HIS A 216 -11.53 -3.90 -4.59
CA HIS A 216 -12.14 -5.21 -4.72
C HIS A 216 -11.35 -6.26 -3.91
N PRO A 217 -11.98 -7.21 -3.21
CA PRO A 217 -11.25 -8.10 -2.29
C PRO A 217 -10.18 -8.98 -2.92
N PHE A 218 -10.37 -9.36 -4.19
CA PHE A 218 -9.32 -10.07 -4.92
C PHE A 218 -8.13 -9.17 -5.28
N GLU A 219 -8.37 -7.88 -5.52
CA GLU A 219 -7.29 -6.92 -5.64
C GLU A 219 -6.56 -6.74 -4.30
N SER A 220 -7.31 -6.62 -3.20
CA SER A 220 -6.71 -6.59 -1.85
C SER A 220 -5.87 -7.84 -1.58
N PHE A 221 -6.33 -9.02 -2.00
CA PHE A 221 -5.52 -10.23 -1.89
C PHE A 221 -4.19 -10.13 -2.68
N LEU A 222 -4.21 -9.60 -3.91
CA LEU A 222 -2.99 -9.47 -4.72
C LEU A 222 -2.04 -8.38 -4.20
N LEU A 223 -2.57 -7.23 -3.81
CA LEU A 223 -1.79 -6.06 -3.43
C LEU A 223 -1.43 -6.07 -1.93
N ASP A 224 -2.36 -6.44 -1.06
CA ASP A 224 -2.22 -6.30 0.40
C ASP A 224 -1.85 -7.60 1.12
N ALA A 225 -1.90 -8.75 0.45
CA ALA A 225 -1.50 -10.04 1.03
C ALA A 225 -0.37 -10.72 0.25
N LEU A 226 -0.54 -10.93 -1.05
CA LEU A 226 0.45 -11.62 -1.88
C LEU A 226 1.71 -10.78 -2.12
N GLY A 227 1.56 -9.49 -2.42
CA GLY A 227 2.70 -8.57 -2.57
C GLY A 227 3.58 -8.48 -1.32
N PRO A 228 3.02 -8.22 -0.13
CA PRO A 228 3.78 -8.19 1.11
C PRO A 228 4.46 -9.52 1.42
N ALA A 229 3.78 -10.65 1.21
CA ALA A 229 4.37 -11.98 1.39
C ALA A 229 5.54 -12.21 0.44
N PHE A 230 5.38 -11.87 -0.85
CA PHE A 230 6.45 -11.95 -1.84
C PHE A 230 7.66 -11.10 -1.43
N THR A 231 7.45 -9.83 -1.05
CA THR A 231 8.53 -8.95 -0.59
C THR A 231 9.25 -9.52 0.63
N CYS A 232 8.52 -10.08 1.59
CA CYS A 232 9.11 -10.66 2.78
C CYS A 232 10.04 -11.83 2.47
N VAL A 233 9.61 -12.74 1.59
CA VAL A 233 10.43 -13.90 1.19
C VAL A 233 11.58 -13.46 0.30
N PHE A 234 11.33 -12.55 -0.66
CA PHE A 234 12.34 -12.13 -1.64
C PHE A 234 13.49 -11.36 -1.00
N VAL A 235 13.19 -10.40 -0.11
CA VAL A 235 14.21 -9.61 0.60
C VAL A 235 14.67 -10.30 1.87
N GLY A 236 13.85 -11.20 2.40
CA GLY A 236 14.20 -12.00 3.56
C GLY A 236 13.96 -11.32 4.90
N LEU A 237 12.89 -10.55 5.03
CA LEU A 237 12.65 -9.64 6.16
C LEU A 237 12.49 -10.35 7.51
N THR A 238 13.21 -9.85 8.52
CA THR A 238 12.95 -10.17 9.94
C THR A 238 11.56 -9.70 10.34
N ALA A 239 11.03 -10.27 11.41
CA ALA A 239 9.72 -9.88 11.92
C ALA A 239 9.58 -8.39 12.25
N TRP A 240 10.62 -7.75 12.79
CA TRP A 240 10.60 -6.31 13.05
C TRP A 240 10.70 -5.46 11.78
N GLU A 241 11.48 -5.88 10.79
CA GLU A 241 11.52 -5.18 9.50
C GLU A 241 10.18 -5.29 8.78
N ARG A 242 9.47 -6.41 8.88
CA ARG A 242 8.09 -6.54 8.35
C ARG A 242 7.15 -5.56 9.02
N VAL A 243 7.18 -5.47 10.36
CA VAL A 243 6.41 -4.45 11.09
C VAL A 243 6.69 -3.07 10.53
N ALA A 244 7.96 -2.71 10.35
CA ALA A 244 8.36 -1.41 9.81
C ALA A 244 7.86 -1.19 8.37
N VAL A 245 8.13 -2.12 7.45
CA VAL A 245 7.76 -2.00 6.03
C VAL A 245 6.24 -1.92 5.85
N PHE A 246 5.48 -2.76 6.54
CA PHE A 246 4.02 -2.78 6.43
C PHE A 246 3.39 -1.53 7.06
N THR A 247 3.91 -1.09 8.20
CA THR A 247 3.47 0.15 8.84
C THR A 247 3.74 1.35 7.94
N LEU A 248 4.96 1.47 7.40
CA LEU A 248 5.34 2.55 6.48
C LEU A 248 4.46 2.53 5.23
N SER A 249 4.19 1.35 4.68
CA SER A 249 3.32 1.21 3.50
C SER A 249 1.89 1.65 3.79
N VAL A 250 1.31 1.24 4.94
CA VAL A 250 -0.02 1.71 5.35
C VAL A 250 -0.04 3.21 5.58
N LEU A 251 0.97 3.78 6.25
CA LEU A 251 1.08 5.23 6.43
C LEU A 251 1.12 5.97 5.08
N LYS A 252 1.92 5.48 4.13
CA LYS A 252 1.98 6.04 2.76
C LYS A 252 0.64 6.03 2.07
N THR A 253 -0.03 4.87 2.04
CA THR A 253 -1.32 4.74 1.37
C THR A 253 -2.38 5.61 2.06
N LEU A 254 -2.41 5.69 3.39
CA LEU A 254 -3.36 6.56 4.11
C LEU A 254 -3.13 8.04 3.82
N ASP A 255 -1.87 8.46 3.75
CA ASP A 255 -1.49 9.85 3.47
C ASP A 255 -1.88 10.24 2.04
N ASP A 256 -1.58 9.38 1.06
CA ASP A 256 -1.97 9.57 -0.35
C ASP A 256 -3.49 9.70 -0.56
N HIS A 257 -4.29 9.16 0.36
CA HIS A 257 -5.75 9.21 0.32
C HIS A 257 -6.35 10.19 1.35
N SER A 258 -5.53 10.92 2.09
CA SER A 258 -6.00 11.76 3.20
C SER A 258 -6.73 13.02 2.74
N GLY A 259 -6.36 13.52 1.56
CA GLY A 259 -6.78 14.84 1.08
C GLY A 259 -6.09 16.01 1.77
N TYR A 260 -5.11 15.73 2.64
CA TYR A 260 -4.33 16.72 3.38
C TYR A 260 -2.86 16.69 2.95
N ARG A 261 -2.26 17.87 2.79
CA ARG A 261 -0.84 17.99 2.48
C ARG A 261 -0.14 18.85 3.53
N PHE A 262 0.43 18.22 4.55
CA PHE A 262 1.20 18.92 5.59
C PHE A 262 2.65 19.15 5.15
N PRO A 263 3.24 20.34 5.41
CA PRO A 263 4.61 20.63 4.98
C PRO A 263 5.69 19.94 5.83
N TRP A 264 5.34 19.42 7.00
CA TRP A 264 6.24 18.70 7.92
C TRP A 264 5.99 17.18 7.94
N ASP A 265 5.13 16.68 7.05
CA ASP A 265 4.87 15.24 6.99
C ASP A 265 6.08 14.51 6.37
N PRO A 266 6.70 13.56 7.09
CA PRO A 266 7.83 12.81 6.56
C PRO A 266 7.46 11.96 5.32
N ILE A 267 6.23 11.46 5.22
CA ILE A 267 5.75 10.69 4.07
C ILE A 267 5.68 11.57 2.84
N ILE A 268 5.16 12.79 2.97
CA ILE A 268 5.09 13.76 1.88
C ILE A 268 6.50 14.22 1.48
N PHE A 269 7.39 14.43 2.44
CA PHE A 269 8.78 14.78 2.16
C PHE A 269 9.48 13.68 1.32
N ILE A 270 9.36 12.42 1.75
CA ILE A 270 9.90 11.27 1.01
C ILE A 270 9.22 11.12 -0.36
N GLY A 271 7.90 11.29 -0.42
CA GLY A 271 7.13 11.30 -1.67
C GLY A 271 7.61 12.38 -2.64
N GLY A 272 7.95 13.57 -2.14
CA GLY A 272 8.54 14.64 -2.94
C GLY A 272 9.91 14.28 -3.52
N LEU A 273 10.77 13.61 -2.75
CA LEU A 273 12.09 13.15 -3.22
C LEU A 273 11.99 12.06 -4.29
N THR A 274 10.97 11.20 -4.20
CA THR A 274 10.75 10.05 -5.09
C THR A 274 9.78 10.36 -6.24
N GLY A 275 9.12 11.51 -6.18
CA GLY A 275 8.12 11.99 -7.13
C GLY A 275 6.71 11.43 -6.95
N SER A 276 6.47 10.57 -5.96
CA SER A 276 5.15 9.99 -5.66
C SER A 276 4.57 10.57 -4.36
N ASP A 277 4.17 11.84 -4.41
CA ASP A 277 3.47 12.48 -3.29
C ASP A 277 1.93 12.41 -3.46
N ILE A 278 1.20 12.94 -2.48
CA ILE A 278 -0.26 12.98 -2.51
C ILE A 278 -0.82 13.67 -3.78
N VAL A 279 -0.15 14.67 -4.35
CA VAL A 279 -0.61 15.35 -5.57
C VAL A 279 -0.53 14.41 -6.76
N TYR A 280 0.57 13.67 -6.87
CA TYR A 280 0.77 12.65 -7.89
C TYR A 280 -0.32 11.58 -7.84
N HIS A 281 -0.65 11.05 -6.65
CA HIS A 281 -1.70 10.03 -6.49
C HIS A 281 -3.12 10.61 -6.65
N THR A 282 -3.35 11.85 -6.24
CA THR A 282 -4.65 12.50 -6.42
C THR A 282 -5.00 12.68 -7.90
N VAL A 283 -4.00 12.90 -8.77
CA VAL A 283 -4.18 12.90 -10.23
C VAL A 283 -4.66 11.52 -10.72
N HIS A 284 -4.11 10.43 -10.20
CA HIS A 284 -4.51 9.08 -10.55
C HIS A 284 -6.01 8.84 -10.27
N HIS A 285 -6.52 9.31 -9.12
CA HIS A 285 -7.93 9.19 -8.77
C HIS A 285 -8.90 9.99 -9.66
N GLN A 286 -8.40 10.93 -10.47
CA GLN A 286 -9.27 11.67 -11.36
C GLN A 286 -9.67 10.82 -12.57
N SER A 287 -10.93 10.96 -12.99
CA SER A 287 -11.45 10.31 -14.22
C SER A 287 -10.60 10.52 -15.47
N TRP A 288 -9.81 11.60 -15.53
CA TRP A 288 -8.90 11.92 -16.61
C TRP A 288 -7.44 11.49 -16.40
N GLY A 289 -7.07 11.09 -15.18
CA GLY A 289 -5.73 10.64 -14.80
C GLY A 289 -5.67 9.15 -14.38
N VAL A 290 -6.81 8.46 -14.36
CA VAL A 290 -6.96 7.05 -13.97
C VAL A 290 -6.03 6.06 -14.68
N LYS A 291 -5.56 6.39 -15.90
CA LYS A 291 -4.62 5.56 -16.68
C LYS A 291 -3.16 6.02 -16.58
N SER A 292 -2.79 6.68 -15.50
CA SER A 292 -1.45 7.21 -15.27
C SER A 292 -1.11 7.22 -13.79
N ASN A 293 0.16 7.42 -13.44
CA ASN A 293 0.64 7.58 -12.07
C ASN A 293 0.36 6.36 -11.18
N TYR A 294 0.94 5.20 -11.51
CA TYR A 294 0.62 3.94 -10.83
C TYR A 294 1.51 3.61 -9.62
N ALA A 295 2.69 4.23 -9.50
CA ALA A 295 3.65 3.94 -8.44
C ALA A 295 3.19 4.42 -7.05
N LEU A 296 3.57 3.68 -6.01
CA LEU A 296 3.25 4.03 -4.62
C LEU A 296 4.39 4.83 -3.98
N TRP A 297 5.62 4.34 -4.10
CA TRP A 297 6.83 4.92 -3.50
C TRP A 297 7.73 5.58 -4.52
N PHE A 298 8.04 4.92 -5.64
CA PHE A 298 9.06 5.42 -6.57
C PHE A 298 8.49 5.60 -7.98
N THR A 299 8.49 6.83 -8.50
CA THR A 299 8.04 7.09 -9.89
C THR A 299 8.95 6.49 -10.97
N PHE A 300 9.96 5.70 -10.59
CA PHE A 300 10.91 5.04 -11.48
C PHE A 300 10.18 4.27 -12.60
N TRP A 301 9.24 3.40 -12.24
CA TRP A 301 8.51 2.59 -13.22
C TRP A 301 7.61 3.45 -14.10
N ASP A 302 6.93 4.45 -13.55
CA ASP A 302 6.13 5.36 -14.38
C ASP A 302 6.96 6.17 -15.37
N ARG A 303 8.17 6.59 -14.99
CA ARG A 303 9.10 7.27 -15.90
C ARG A 303 9.56 6.32 -17.01
N MET A 304 9.95 5.10 -16.63
CA MET A 304 10.45 4.10 -17.58
C MET A 304 9.36 3.67 -18.59
N MET A 305 8.13 3.50 -18.12
CA MET A 305 7.01 3.04 -18.94
C MET A 305 6.23 4.18 -19.60
N GLY A 306 6.59 5.44 -19.32
CA GLY A 306 5.89 6.61 -19.85
C GLY A 306 4.46 6.77 -19.32
N THR A 307 4.17 6.30 -18.11
CA THR A 307 2.84 6.33 -17.50
C THR A 307 2.61 7.50 -16.55
N ILE A 308 3.52 8.50 -16.51
CA ILE A 308 3.27 9.78 -15.83
C ILE A 308 2.22 10.61 -16.56
N TYR A 309 1.30 11.22 -15.82
CA TYR A 309 0.24 12.05 -16.40
C TYR A 309 0.75 13.33 -17.07
N ASN A 310 0.64 13.41 -18.41
CA ASN A 310 1.07 14.57 -19.20
C ASN A 310 -0.07 15.30 -19.96
N GLY A 311 -1.34 14.90 -19.79
CA GLY A 311 -2.49 15.47 -20.51
C GLY A 311 -3.07 16.76 -19.91
N PRO A 312 -3.73 17.65 -20.66
CA PRO A 312 -3.89 19.08 -20.33
C PRO A 312 -4.73 19.47 -19.09
N LYS A 313 -5.42 18.52 -18.43
CA LYS A 313 -6.27 18.83 -17.26
C LYS A 313 -5.42 18.98 -15.99
N SER A 314 -5.99 19.63 -14.98
CA SER A 314 -5.36 19.86 -13.67
C SER A 314 -6.37 19.66 -12.54
N LEU A 315 -5.85 19.47 -11.33
CA LEU A 315 -6.65 19.33 -10.11
C LEU A 315 -7.35 20.65 -9.74
N ASN A 316 -8.55 20.54 -9.19
CA ASN A 316 -9.27 21.65 -8.59
C ASN A 316 -8.77 21.89 -7.16
N LEU A 317 -7.60 22.52 -7.07
CA LEU A 317 -6.89 22.75 -5.82
C LEU A 317 -7.42 23.96 -5.04
N THR A 318 -7.31 23.91 -3.72
CA THR A 318 -7.48 25.09 -2.86
C THR A 318 -6.44 26.17 -3.20
N PRO A 319 -6.70 27.45 -2.88
CA PRO A 319 -5.79 28.56 -3.25
C PRO A 319 -4.35 28.40 -2.72
N GLN A 320 -4.18 27.75 -1.57
CA GLN A 320 -2.89 27.57 -0.91
C GLN A 320 -1.95 26.61 -1.65
N PHE A 321 -2.49 25.76 -2.54
CA PHE A 321 -1.75 24.79 -3.34
C PHE A 321 -1.78 25.13 -4.84
N ALA A 322 -1.99 26.41 -5.18
CA ALA A 322 -2.10 26.86 -6.56
C ALA A 322 -0.87 26.54 -7.42
N GLU A 323 0.31 26.49 -6.81
CA GLU A 323 1.60 26.15 -7.43
C GLU A 323 1.58 24.77 -8.06
N PHE A 324 0.85 23.81 -7.48
CA PHE A 324 0.73 22.46 -8.01
C PHE A 324 -0.15 22.39 -9.26
N ARG A 325 -0.93 23.43 -9.59
CA ARG A 325 -1.58 23.55 -10.92
C ARG A 325 -0.57 23.77 -12.05
N ALA A 326 0.59 24.36 -11.73
CA ALA A 326 1.53 24.92 -12.70
C ALA A 326 2.75 24.03 -12.98
N VAL A 327 2.87 22.85 -12.33
CA VAL A 327 4.03 21.92 -12.41
C VAL A 327 4.36 21.45 -13.85
N ARG A 328 3.56 21.85 -14.85
CA ARG A 328 3.83 21.62 -16.28
C ARG A 328 4.62 22.67 -17.04
N LYS A 329 4.86 23.88 -16.50
CA LYS A 329 5.54 24.90 -17.31
C LYS A 329 7.06 24.74 -17.39
N ILE A 330 7.70 24.03 -16.46
CA ILE A 330 9.17 23.99 -16.37
C ILE A 330 9.78 22.85 -17.22
N ALA A 331 9.05 21.77 -17.51
CA ALA A 331 9.56 20.65 -18.32
C ALA A 331 9.58 20.90 -19.84
N LYS A 332 9.15 22.07 -20.33
CA LYS A 332 9.09 22.41 -21.77
C LYS A 332 10.24 23.30 -22.26
N THR A 333 11.20 23.66 -21.43
CA THR A 333 12.26 24.63 -21.79
C THR A 333 13.69 24.07 -21.83
N GLU A 334 13.86 22.75 -21.91
CA GLU A 334 15.17 22.15 -22.23
C GLU A 334 15.08 21.30 -23.51
N HIS A 335 14.71 21.96 -24.62
CA HIS A 335 15.27 21.60 -25.90
C HIS A 335 16.34 22.63 -26.21
N VAL A 336 17.59 22.24 -25.93
CA VAL A 336 18.79 22.91 -26.42
C VAL A 336 18.80 22.74 -27.94
N GLU A 337 18.82 23.87 -28.65
CA GLU A 337 19.08 23.97 -30.09
C GLU A 337 20.49 23.49 -30.46
#